data_AF-A0AA40CAT7-F1
#
_entry.id   AF-A0AA40CAT7-F1
#
_cell.length_a   1.000
_cell.length_b   1.000
_cell.length_c   1.000
_cell.angle_alpha   90.00
_cell.angle_beta   90.00
_cell.angle_gamma   90.00
#
_symmetry.space_group_name_H-M   'P 1'
#
loop_
_entity.id
_entity.type
_entity.pdbx_description
1 polymer ?
#
loop_
_entity_poly.entity_id
_entity_poly.type
_entity_poly.pdbx_seq_one_letter_code
_entity_poly.pdbx_strand_id
1 'polypeptide(L)' 'LKPDVNGEDEVGNGQGRQFITGGCTSDNDCASGCCAVVNSGSAFFGICSGPLANFQNGKQGCGF' A
#
# COMPACT_ATOMS: atom_id res chain seq x y z
N LEU A 1 -5.30 -5.46 9.27
CA LEU A 1 -5.33 -4.22 8.46
C LEU A 1 -6.27 -4.43 7.29
N LYS A 2 -6.84 -3.35 6.74
CA LYS A 2 -7.54 -3.35 5.45
C LYS A 2 -7.16 -2.06 4.72
N PRO A 3 -7.09 -2.06 3.37
CA PRO A 3 -6.93 -0.83 2.60
C PRO A 3 -8.11 0.12 2.82
N ASP A 4 -7.80 1.41 2.84
CA ASP A 4 -8.80 2.43 2.69
C ASP A 4 -9.46 2.30 1.30
N VAL A 5 -10.79 2.48 1.26
CA VAL A 5 -11.58 2.32 0.02
C VAL A 5 -11.58 3.60 -0.81
N ASN A 6 -11.18 4.73 -0.24
CA ASN A 6 -11.12 5.97 -0.99
C ASN A 6 -9.96 5.89 -2.00
N GLY A 7 -10.30 5.98 -3.28
CA GLY A 7 -9.34 5.80 -4.37
C GLY A 7 -9.11 4.34 -4.75
N GLU A 8 -9.96 3.40 -4.34
CA GLU A 8 -9.87 2.00 -4.80
C GLU A 8 -9.91 1.87 -6.33
N ASP A 9 -10.64 2.75 -7.01
CA ASP A 9 -10.68 2.86 -8.48
C ASP A 9 -9.33 3.26 -9.10
N GLU A 10 -8.46 3.85 -8.30
CA GLU A 10 -7.16 4.40 -8.70
C GLU A 10 -6.01 3.44 -8.34
N VAL A 11 -6.31 2.23 -7.86
CA VAL A 11 -5.30 1.22 -7.50
C VAL A 11 -4.79 0.53 -8.78
N GLY A 12 -3.47 0.45 -8.95
CA GLY A 12 -2.84 -0.21 -10.09
C GLY A 12 -2.77 0.63 -11.36
N ASN A 13 -3.07 1.92 -11.28
CA ASN A 13 -2.94 2.85 -12.40
C ASN A 13 -1.57 3.54 -12.44
N GLY A 14 -0.75 3.40 -11.40
CA GLY A 14 0.61 3.93 -11.32
C GLY A 14 0.70 5.46 -11.29
N GLN A 15 -0.40 6.16 -10.98
CA GLN A 15 -0.48 7.62 -11.04
C GLN A 15 -0.05 8.31 -9.73
N GLY A 16 0.40 7.57 -8.71
CA GLY A 16 0.89 8.13 -7.45
C GLY A 16 -0.19 8.86 -6.64
N ARG A 17 -1.47 8.52 -6.83
CA ARG A 17 -2.61 9.22 -6.22
C ARG A 17 -3.09 8.60 -4.91
N GLN A 18 -2.63 7.39 -4.59
CA GLN A 18 -3.01 6.71 -3.36
C GLN A 18 -2.33 7.35 -2.15
N PHE A 19 -3.13 7.64 -1.13
CA PHE A 19 -2.64 8.15 0.15
C PHE A 19 -2.18 7.02 1.06
N ILE A 20 -1.48 7.37 2.16
CA ILE A 20 -1.15 6.41 3.22
C ILE A 20 -2.43 5.69 3.67
N THR A 21 -2.36 4.37 3.84
CA THR A 21 -3.48 3.43 4.06
C THR A 21 -4.35 3.08 2.85
N GLY A 22 -4.20 3.75 1.70
CA GLY A 22 -4.84 3.36 0.44
C GLY A 22 -4.32 2.01 -0.08
N GLY A 23 -5.12 1.35 -0.92
CA GLY A 23 -4.69 0.13 -1.61
C GLY A 23 -3.60 0.43 -2.64
N CYS A 24 -2.76 -0.55 -2.94
CA CYS A 24 -1.77 -0.44 -4.01
C CYS A 24 -1.38 -1.81 -4.55
N THR A 25 -0.93 -1.82 -5.80
CA THR A 25 -0.31 -2.98 -6.46
C THR A 25 1.11 -2.70 -6.93
N SER A 26 1.58 -1.46 -6.73
CA SER A 26 2.89 -0.98 -7.14
C SER A 26 3.28 0.21 -6.25
N ASP A 27 4.58 0.40 -6.01
CA ASP A 27 5.09 1.61 -5.36
C ASP A 27 4.66 2.91 -6.08
N ASN A 28 4.46 2.84 -7.41
CA ASN A 28 3.99 3.96 -8.22
C ASN A 28 2.54 4.36 -7.97
N ASP A 29 1.72 3.50 -7.34
CA ASP A 29 0.35 3.89 -6.99
C ASP A 29 0.34 4.89 -5.83
N CYS A 30 1.34 4.82 -4.96
CA CYS A 30 1.41 5.57 -3.72
C CYS A 30 2.08 6.93 -3.90
N ALA A 31 1.43 7.99 -3.40
CA ALA A 31 2.04 9.31 -3.32
C ALA A 31 3.33 9.32 -2.47
N SER A 32 3.44 8.38 -1.52
CA SER A 32 4.64 8.17 -0.72
C SER A 32 5.76 7.40 -1.44
N GLY A 33 5.49 6.85 -2.62
CA GLY A 33 6.41 5.97 -3.36
C GLY A 33 6.68 4.64 -2.66
N CYS A 34 5.80 4.20 -1.76
CA CYS A 34 5.96 2.94 -1.04
C CYS A 34 4.62 2.22 -0.88
N CYS A 35 4.49 1.11 -1.60
CA CYS A 35 3.43 0.14 -1.46
C CYS A 35 3.92 -1.00 -0.56
N ALA A 36 3.48 -1.00 0.69
CA ALA A 36 3.93 -1.99 1.65
C ALA A 36 3.06 -3.25 1.59
N VAL A 37 3.69 -4.41 1.49
CA VAL A 37 3.00 -5.70 1.49
C VAL A 37 2.52 -6.02 2.90
N VAL A 38 1.23 -6.27 3.08
CA VAL A 38 0.67 -6.88 4.28
C VAL A 38 0.45 -8.35 3.98
N ASN A 39 1.18 -9.21 4.67
CA ASN A 39 0.98 -10.65 4.64
C ASN A 39 0.78 -11.11 6.08
N SER A 40 -0.49 -11.19 6.49
CA SER A 40 -0.87 -11.64 7.83
C SER A 40 -1.86 -12.79 7.70
N GLY A 41 -1.36 -13.96 7.29
CA GLY A 41 -2.09 -15.23 7.22
C GLY A 41 -3.27 -15.24 6.25
N SER A 42 -4.38 -14.61 6.66
CA SER A 42 -5.65 -14.55 5.92
C SER A 42 -5.76 -13.36 4.97
N ALA A 43 -4.82 -12.41 5.01
CA ALA A 43 -4.85 -11.23 4.16
C ALA A 43 -3.48 -10.99 3.52
N PHE A 44 -3.48 -10.99 2.18
CA PHE A 44 -2.35 -10.62 1.33
C PHE A 44 -2.78 -9.46 0.44
N PHE A 45 -2.28 -8.26 0.71
CA PHE A 45 -2.58 -7.06 -0.08
C PHE A 45 -1.49 -6.00 0.08
N GLY A 46 -1.39 -5.10 -0.91
CA GLY A 46 -0.54 -3.92 -0.84
C GLY A 46 -1.28 -2.76 -0.18
N ILE A 47 -0.61 -2.05 0.72
CA ILE A 47 -1.11 -0.83 1.33
C ILE A 47 -0.07 0.27 1.23
N CYS A 48 -0.48 1.45 0.75
CA CYS A 48 0.40 2.59 0.69
C CYS A 48 0.84 2.96 2.09
N SER A 49 2.15 3.05 2.26
CA SER A 49 2.76 3.23 3.57
C SER A 49 3.88 4.24 3.47
N GLY A 50 4.20 4.86 4.61
CA GLY A 50 5.38 5.72 4.68
C GLY A 50 6.64 4.87 4.62
N PRO A 51 7.75 5.39 4.07
CA PRO A 51 9.03 4.68 3.99
C PRO A 51 9.58 4.26 5.36
N LEU A 52 9.20 4.93 6.45
CA LEU A 52 9.56 4.57 7.83
C LEU A 52 8.55 3.64 8.53
N ALA A 53 7.38 3.41 7.92
CA ALA A 53 6.30 2.59 8.47
C ALA A 53 6.05 1.31 7.67
N ASN A 54 6.87 1.06 6.65
CA ASN A 54 6.77 -0.08 5.72
C ASN A 54 6.98 -1.46 6.36
N PHE A 55 7.59 -1.54 7.56
CA PHE A 55 7.71 -2.77 8.35
C PHE A 55 6.81 -2.78 9.59
N GLN A 56 6.04 -1.71 9.83
CA GLN A 56 5.20 -1.58 11.01
C GLN A 56 3.83 -2.23 10.79
N ASN A 57 3.19 -2.66 11.89
CA ASN A 57 1.81 -3.17 11.87
C ASN A 57 1.62 -4.38 10.93
N GLY A 58 2.58 -5.31 10.91
CA GLY A 58 2.52 -6.53 10.09
C GLY A 58 2.78 -6.34 8.59
N LYS A 59 3.30 -5.17 8.21
CA LYS A 59 3.82 -4.93 6.86
C LYS A 59 5.22 -5.54 6.70
N GLN A 60 5.57 -5.97 5.49
CA GLN A 60 6.80 -6.69 5.18
C GLN A 60 7.82 -5.88 4.35
N GLY A 61 7.61 -4.56 4.21
CA GLY A 61 8.45 -3.67 3.41
C GLY A 61 7.75 -3.17 2.15
N CYS A 62 8.31 -2.11 1.54
CA CYS A 62 7.91 -1.59 0.23
C CYS A 62 8.55 -2.42 -0.89
N GLY A 63 8.01 -2.34 -2.10
CA GLY A 63 8.52 -3.08 -3.27
C GLY A 63 7.54 -4.12 -3.78
N PHE A 64 6.27 -3.71 -3.92
CA PHE A 64 5.24 -4.51 -4.60
C PHE A 64 5.51 -4.61 -6.10
#